data_AF-A0A9Q3BMH8-F1
#
_entry.id   AF-A0A9Q3BMH8-F1
#
_cell.length_a   1.000
_cell.length_b   1.000
_cell.length_c   1.000
_cell.angle_alpha   90.00
_cell.angle_beta   90.00
_cell.angle_gamma   90.00
#
_symmetry.space_group_name_H-M   'P 1'
#
loop_
_entity.id
_entity.type
_entity.pdbx_description
1 polymer ?
#
loop_
_entity_poly.entity_id
_entity_poly.type
_entity_poly.pdbx_seq_one_letter_code
_entity_poly.pdbx_strand_id
1 'polypeptide(L)'
;MSLKEHVLDIVKNTNLFETHLQRSDNERENLNDEMIAQVTQIHRNYKPSSRIPRHSTPLTEEKLSMKFFLITFLGDNAISARDIPKLEELPAFSGEGEYGHIEFIRTIDMFQEYFYIHYEMIVGKLNSLFTRTAKKCYYKMGQEHGKHDWLWWKSKIITNWDNNSWRFKMDNAFEGAIYNSEKDKKLTFFLKQKVRLSALHPDMSDSMLDMKTLRRCGVELENYIKCIYVKPCSTEDHINAMEDIITRSRIG
;
A
#
# COMPACT_ATOMS: atom_id res chain seq x y z
N MET A 1 -20.17 -54.47 1.38
CA MET A 1 -19.07 -53.78 0.67
C MET A 1 -17.83 -53.91 1.53
N SER A 2 -16.79 -54.59 1.02
CA SER A 2 -15.58 -54.92 1.78
C SER A 2 -14.65 -53.69 1.86
N LEU A 3 -13.88 -53.57 2.96
CA LEU A 3 -12.90 -52.49 3.15
C LEU A 3 -11.94 -52.35 1.95
N LYS A 4 -11.64 -53.45 1.27
CA LYS A 4 -10.82 -53.48 0.06
C LYS A 4 -11.46 -52.78 -1.14
N GLU A 5 -12.78 -52.85 -1.28
CA GLU A 5 -13.52 -52.20 -2.37
C GLU A 5 -13.53 -50.68 -2.17
N HIS A 6 -13.67 -50.22 -0.93
CA HIS A 6 -13.67 -48.79 -0.60
C HIS A 6 -12.29 -48.13 -0.83
N VAL A 7 -11.21 -48.82 -0.47
CA VAL A 7 -9.83 -48.35 -0.75
C VAL A 7 -9.56 -48.28 -2.25
N LEU A 8 -10.04 -49.25 -3.04
CA LEU A 8 -9.87 -49.26 -4.49
C LEU A 8 -10.58 -48.08 -5.17
N ASP A 9 -11.75 -47.69 -4.64
CA ASP A 9 -12.56 -46.60 -5.19
C ASP A 9 -11.94 -45.23 -4.90
N ILE A 10 -11.39 -45.05 -3.69
CA ILE A 10 -10.64 -43.84 -3.32
C ILE A 10 -9.42 -43.65 -4.24
N VAL A 11 -8.63 -44.70 -4.46
CA VAL A 11 -7.43 -44.61 -5.32
C VAL A 11 -7.80 -44.27 -6.77
N LYS A 12 -8.90 -44.83 -7.30
CA LYS A 12 -9.38 -44.49 -8.64
C LYS A 12 -9.80 -43.03 -8.75
N ASN A 13 -10.50 -42.50 -7.76
CA ASN A 13 -10.96 -41.11 -7.75
C ASN A 13 -9.79 -40.11 -7.64
N THR A 14 -8.75 -40.44 -6.85
CA THR A 14 -7.54 -39.60 -6.76
C THR A 14 -6.79 -39.55 -8.08
N ASN A 15 -6.61 -40.70 -8.75
CA ASN A 15 -5.95 -40.75 -10.06
C ASN A 15 -6.73 -39.98 -11.13
N LEU A 16 -8.07 -40.02 -11.08
CA LEU A 16 -8.94 -39.25 -11.98
C LEU A 16 -8.78 -37.74 -11.74
N PHE A 17 -8.71 -37.32 -10.48
CA PHE A 17 -8.50 -35.92 -10.11
C PHE A 17 -7.14 -35.39 -10.58
N GLU A 18 -6.07 -36.16 -10.39
CA GLU A 18 -4.72 -35.81 -10.87
C GLU A 18 -4.67 -35.70 -12.39
N THR A 19 -5.33 -36.59 -13.13
CA THR A 19 -5.39 -36.50 -14.59
C THR A 19 -6.19 -35.28 -15.06
N HIS A 20 -7.26 -34.89 -14.35
CA HIS A 20 -8.00 -33.67 -14.65
C HIS A 20 -7.18 -32.40 -14.39
N LEU A 21 -6.40 -32.37 -13.31
CA LEU A 21 -5.48 -31.25 -13.02
C LEU A 21 -4.42 -31.11 -14.10
N GLN A 22 -3.75 -32.22 -14.46
CA GLN A 22 -2.69 -32.21 -15.45
C GLN A 22 -3.19 -31.82 -16.84
N ARG A 23 -4.43 -32.21 -17.18
CA ARG A 23 -5.10 -31.76 -18.40
C ARG A 23 -5.40 -30.26 -18.38
N SER A 24 -5.87 -29.73 -17.25
CA SER A 24 -6.10 -28.28 -17.08
C SER A 24 -4.81 -27.47 -17.18
N ASP A 25 -3.70 -27.98 -16.66
CA ASP A 25 -2.41 -27.27 -16.73
C ASP A 25 -1.82 -27.28 -18.14
N ASN A 26 -1.92 -28.41 -18.85
CA ASN A 26 -1.53 -28.49 -20.27
C ASN A 26 -2.39 -27.58 -21.16
N GLU A 27 -3.70 -27.47 -20.89
CA GLU A 27 -4.59 -26.55 -21.61
C GLU A 27 -4.22 -25.08 -21.37
N ARG A 28 -3.77 -24.72 -20.14
CA ARG A 28 -3.27 -23.38 -19.82
C ARG A 28 -1.94 -23.06 -20.50
N GLU A 29 -1.00 -24.01 -20.54
CA GLU A 29 0.28 -23.82 -21.24
C GLU A 29 0.06 -23.63 -22.75
N ASN A 30 -0.80 -24.44 -23.37
CA ASN A 30 -1.14 -24.29 -24.79
C ASN A 30 -1.77 -22.93 -25.12
N LEU A 31 -2.67 -22.42 -24.25
CA LEU A 31 -3.26 -21.08 -24.42
C LEU A 31 -2.21 -19.97 -24.28
N ASN A 32 -1.24 -20.14 -23.38
CA ASN A 32 -0.17 -19.18 -23.18
C ASN A 32 0.78 -19.13 -24.40
N ASP A 33 1.14 -20.30 -24.93
CA ASP A 33 1.95 -20.41 -26.15
C ASP A 33 1.24 -19.83 -27.38
N GLU A 34 -0.08 -20.05 -27.50
CA GLU A 34 -0.89 -19.47 -28.56
C GLU A 34 -0.98 -17.93 -28.44
N MET A 35 -1.14 -17.39 -27.23
CA MET A 35 -1.08 -15.95 -26.98
C MET A 35 0.28 -15.34 -27.35
N ILE A 36 1.39 -16.00 -26.97
CA ILE A 36 2.75 -15.54 -27.30
C ILE A 36 2.96 -15.53 -28.82
N ALA A 37 2.45 -16.54 -29.53
CA ALA A 37 2.50 -16.60 -30.99
C ALA A 37 1.70 -15.46 -31.63
N GLN A 38 0.51 -15.16 -31.13
CA GLN A 38 -0.32 -14.05 -31.62
C GLN A 38 0.34 -12.68 -31.39
N VAL A 39 0.90 -12.43 -30.20
CA VAL A 39 1.63 -11.18 -29.89
C VAL A 39 2.85 -11.01 -30.82
N THR A 40 3.59 -12.10 -31.06
CA THR A 40 4.75 -12.10 -31.97
C THR A 40 4.35 -11.77 -33.41
N GLN A 41 3.20 -12.25 -33.86
CA GLN A 41 2.66 -11.99 -35.20
C GLN A 41 2.18 -10.54 -35.36
N ILE A 42 1.55 -9.97 -34.33
CA ILE A 42 1.18 -8.54 -34.29
C ILE A 42 2.43 -7.65 -34.36
N HIS A 43 3.49 -8.01 -33.63
CA HIS A 43 4.74 -7.24 -33.64
C HIS A 43 5.44 -7.28 -35.01
N ARG A 44 5.41 -8.42 -35.71
CA ARG A 44 5.92 -8.54 -37.09
C ARG A 44 5.12 -7.74 -38.12
N ASN A 45 3.82 -7.58 -37.91
CA ASN A 45 2.93 -6.86 -38.84
C ASN A 45 2.92 -5.34 -38.61
N TYR A 46 3.52 -4.86 -37.53
CA TYR A 46 3.64 -3.44 -37.24
C TYR A 46 4.74 -2.78 -38.09
N LYS A 47 4.36 -2.06 -39.16
CA LYS A 47 5.26 -1.14 -39.88
C LYS A 47 5.19 0.25 -39.26
N PRO A 48 6.28 0.79 -38.68
CA PRO A 48 6.28 2.16 -38.18
C PRO A 48 6.15 3.14 -39.35
N SER A 49 5.10 3.97 -39.31
CA SER A 49 4.89 5.03 -40.31
C SER A 49 6.03 6.04 -40.25
N SER A 50 6.77 6.17 -41.35
CA SER A 50 7.90 7.08 -41.50
C SER A 50 7.43 8.51 -41.71
N ARG A 51 7.00 9.18 -40.63
CA ARG A 51 6.93 10.65 -40.53
C ARG A 51 6.79 11.06 -39.06
N ILE A 52 7.92 11.26 -38.40
CA ILE A 52 7.98 11.98 -37.12
C ILE A 52 8.98 13.12 -37.28
N PRO A 53 8.58 14.40 -37.15
CA PRO A 53 9.51 15.50 -36.96
C PRO A 53 10.23 15.30 -35.62
N ARG A 54 11.56 15.42 -35.64
CA ARG A 54 12.38 15.38 -34.43
C ARG A 54 11.96 16.52 -33.50
N HIS A 55 11.95 16.22 -32.20
CA HIS A 55 11.66 17.06 -31.03
C HIS A 55 10.23 16.98 -30.48
N SER A 56 9.98 16.01 -29.57
CA SER A 56 9.37 16.25 -28.23
C SER A 56 9.04 14.94 -27.49
N THR A 57 9.57 14.81 -26.24
CA THR A 57 9.05 14.11 -25.04
C THR A 57 8.79 12.57 -25.02
N PRO A 58 9.28 11.83 -23.99
CA PRO A 58 9.07 10.40 -23.80
C PRO A 58 7.76 10.01 -23.08
N LEU A 59 6.64 10.72 -23.30
CA LEU A 59 5.40 10.54 -22.53
C LEU A 59 4.34 9.62 -23.22
N THR A 60 4.62 9.09 -24.40
CA THR A 60 3.59 8.46 -25.26
C THR A 60 3.69 6.93 -25.33
N GLU A 61 4.88 6.34 -25.18
CA GLU A 61 5.06 4.87 -25.24
C GLU A 61 4.51 4.14 -24.01
N GLU A 62 4.66 4.75 -22.82
CA GLU A 62 4.23 4.13 -21.55
C GLU A 62 2.69 3.96 -21.49
N LYS A 63 1.94 4.92 -22.06
CA LYS A 63 0.47 4.85 -22.15
C LYS A 63 -0.01 3.75 -23.11
N LEU A 64 0.70 3.54 -24.21
CA LEU A 64 0.38 2.48 -25.19
C LEU A 64 0.74 1.10 -24.64
N SER A 65 1.88 0.98 -23.94
CA SER A 65 2.29 -0.26 -23.27
C SER A 65 1.30 -0.68 -22.19
N MET A 66 0.80 0.26 -21.38
CA MET A 66 -0.24 -0.01 -20.38
C MET A 66 -1.57 -0.44 -21.01
N LYS A 67 -1.99 0.24 -22.08
CA LYS A 67 -3.24 -0.08 -22.76
C LYS A 67 -3.19 -1.46 -23.42
N PHE A 68 -2.04 -1.82 -23.99
CA PHE A 68 -1.81 -3.14 -24.58
C PHE A 68 -1.74 -4.23 -23.50
N PHE A 69 -1.08 -3.96 -22.37
CA PHE A 69 -1.02 -4.88 -21.21
C PHE A 69 -2.40 -5.16 -20.62
N LEU A 70 -3.22 -4.12 -20.43
CA LEU A 70 -4.60 -4.24 -19.94
C LEU A 70 -5.48 -5.10 -20.85
N ILE A 71 -5.38 -4.91 -22.17
CA ILE A 71 -6.16 -5.68 -23.16
C ILE A 71 -5.72 -7.15 -23.20
N THR A 72 -4.42 -7.41 -23.03
CA THR A 72 -3.85 -8.75 -23.18
C THR A 72 -4.06 -9.62 -21.94
N PHE A 73 -4.07 -9.03 -20.73
CA PHE A 73 -4.04 -9.79 -19.48
C PHE A 73 -5.41 -9.91 -18.77
N LEU A 74 -6.37 -9.02 -19.05
CA LEU A 74 -7.68 -8.99 -18.37
C LEU A 74 -8.83 -9.64 -19.17
N GLY A 75 -8.52 -10.52 -20.13
CA GLY A 75 -9.43 -11.08 -21.14
C GLY A 75 -10.93 -11.03 -20.79
N ASP A 76 -11.71 -10.29 -21.59
CA ASP A 76 -13.17 -10.08 -21.67
C ASP A 76 -14.04 -9.99 -20.38
N ASN A 77 -13.50 -10.24 -19.18
CA ASN A 77 -14.14 -10.01 -17.89
C ASN A 77 -13.68 -8.70 -17.24
N ALA A 78 -13.15 -7.78 -18.05
CA ALA A 78 -12.66 -6.50 -17.60
C ALA A 78 -13.79 -5.70 -16.93
N ILE A 79 -13.63 -5.46 -15.63
CA ILE A 79 -14.06 -4.21 -14.99
C ILE A 79 -13.86 -3.11 -16.04
N SER A 80 -14.94 -2.46 -16.45
CA SER A 80 -14.90 -1.42 -17.47
C SER A 80 -13.74 -0.50 -17.13
N ALA A 81 -12.85 -0.22 -18.09
CA ALA A 81 -11.68 0.64 -17.88
C ALA A 81 -12.03 2.08 -17.38
N ARG A 82 -13.32 2.36 -17.22
CA ARG A 82 -13.93 3.57 -16.63
C ARG A 82 -14.06 3.51 -15.10
N ASP A 83 -14.06 2.31 -14.49
CA ASP A 83 -14.33 2.08 -13.06
C ASP A 83 -13.07 1.75 -12.24
N ILE A 84 -11.93 1.57 -12.90
CA ILE A 84 -10.62 1.49 -12.24
C ILE A 84 -10.22 2.93 -11.89
N PRO A 85 -9.91 3.27 -10.62
CA PRO A 85 -9.30 4.55 -10.30
C PRO A 85 -8.15 4.77 -11.23
N LYS A 86 -8.06 5.97 -11.79
CA LYS A 86 -6.92 6.27 -12.64
C LYS A 86 -5.69 6.06 -11.77
N LEU A 87 -4.75 5.22 -12.21
CA LEU A 87 -3.46 5.05 -11.52
C LEU A 87 -2.70 6.39 -11.36
N GLU A 88 -3.18 7.47 -11.99
CA GLU A 88 -2.78 8.87 -11.80
C GLU A 88 -3.14 9.43 -10.39
N GLU A 89 -4.07 8.81 -9.66
CA GLU A 89 -4.48 9.19 -8.30
C GLU A 89 -3.61 8.57 -7.19
N LEU A 90 -2.69 7.66 -7.56
CA LEU A 90 -1.77 7.08 -6.61
C LEU A 90 -0.82 8.14 -6.03
N PRO A 91 -0.51 8.09 -4.72
CA PRO A 91 0.28 9.12 -4.07
C PRO A 91 1.73 9.10 -4.59
N ALA A 92 2.32 10.29 -4.73
CA ALA A 92 3.75 10.39 -4.97
C ALA A 92 4.54 10.16 -3.66
N PHE A 93 5.68 9.48 -3.75
CA PHE A 93 6.57 9.23 -2.61
C PHE A 93 7.96 9.82 -2.86
N SER A 94 8.37 10.76 -2.03
CA SER A 94 9.65 11.46 -2.13
C SER A 94 10.79 10.78 -1.39
N GLY A 95 10.48 9.88 -0.46
CA GLY A 95 11.45 9.36 0.51
C GLY A 95 11.83 10.38 1.59
N GLU A 96 11.10 11.50 1.69
CA GLU A 96 11.26 12.56 2.68
C GLU A 96 9.97 12.66 3.52
N GLY A 97 10.11 13.03 4.80
CA GLY A 97 8.98 13.19 5.73
C GLY A 97 8.93 12.15 6.85
N GLU A 98 8.09 12.41 7.86
CA GLU A 98 7.98 11.55 9.05
C GLU A 98 7.32 10.19 8.72
N TYR A 99 6.23 10.17 7.92
CA TYR A 99 5.45 8.93 7.66
C TYR A 99 5.26 8.60 6.18
N GLY A 100 5.98 9.28 5.28
CA GLY A 100 5.71 9.21 3.84
C GLY A 100 5.76 7.79 3.26
N HIS A 101 6.59 6.90 3.82
CA HIS A 101 6.72 5.53 3.34
C HIS A 101 5.56 4.63 3.79
N ILE A 102 5.06 4.82 5.03
CA ILE A 102 3.93 4.06 5.59
C ILE A 102 2.64 4.43 4.85
N GLU A 103 2.38 5.74 4.69
CA GLU A 103 1.18 6.22 4.01
C GLU A 103 1.16 5.82 2.53
N PHE A 104 2.33 5.86 1.86
CA PHE A 104 2.48 5.40 0.50
C PHE A 104 2.15 3.91 0.35
N ILE A 105 2.75 3.05 1.18
CA ILE A 105 2.49 1.61 1.15
C ILE A 105 1.01 1.32 1.44
N ARG A 106 0.46 1.91 2.52
CA ARG A 106 -0.94 1.70 2.92
C ARG A 106 -1.91 2.11 1.82
N THR A 107 -1.66 3.24 1.16
CA THR A 107 -2.51 3.68 0.06
C THR A 107 -2.44 2.73 -1.12
N ILE A 108 -1.25 2.21 -1.47
CA ILE A 108 -1.15 1.23 -2.56
C ILE A 108 -1.85 -0.09 -2.20
N ASP A 109 -1.64 -0.60 -0.99
CA ASP A 109 -2.30 -1.84 -0.52
C ASP A 109 -3.83 -1.67 -0.50
N MET A 110 -4.32 -0.51 -0.06
CA MET A 110 -5.74 -0.15 -0.11
C MET A 110 -6.26 -0.17 -1.56
N PHE A 111 -5.54 0.44 -2.50
CA PHE A 111 -5.94 0.45 -3.90
C PHE A 111 -5.96 -0.96 -4.50
N GLN A 112 -5.03 -1.82 -4.11
CA GLN A 112 -5.03 -3.22 -4.50
C GLN A 112 -6.27 -3.96 -3.95
N GLU A 113 -6.60 -3.76 -2.67
CA GLU A 113 -7.72 -4.44 -2.01
C GLU A 113 -9.09 -4.00 -2.57
N TYR A 114 -9.30 -2.70 -2.75
CA TYR A 114 -10.59 -2.16 -3.19
C TYR A 114 -10.82 -2.23 -4.70
N PHE A 115 -9.75 -2.19 -5.50
CA PHE A 115 -9.85 -2.10 -6.97
C PHE A 115 -9.21 -3.27 -7.71
N TYR A 116 -8.74 -4.29 -6.97
CA TYR A 116 -8.14 -5.51 -7.53
C TYR A 116 -7.02 -5.23 -8.55
N ILE A 117 -6.24 -4.15 -8.32
CA ILE A 117 -5.16 -3.76 -9.22
C ILE A 117 -4.02 -4.77 -9.11
N HIS A 118 -3.61 -5.31 -10.27
CA HIS A 118 -2.48 -6.22 -10.38
C HIS A 118 -1.14 -5.55 -10.02
N TYR A 119 -0.25 -6.27 -9.33
CA TYR A 119 1.04 -5.75 -8.88
C TYR A 119 1.94 -5.27 -10.01
N GLU A 120 1.83 -5.86 -11.20
CA GLU A 120 2.57 -5.46 -12.40
C GLU A 120 2.23 -4.03 -12.81
N MET A 121 0.97 -3.61 -12.64
CA MET A 121 0.54 -2.25 -12.95
C MET A 121 1.09 -1.25 -11.92
N ILE A 122 1.10 -1.63 -10.65
CA ILE A 122 1.70 -0.84 -9.57
C ILE A 122 3.20 -0.65 -9.83
N VAL A 123 3.91 -1.76 -10.08
CA VAL A 123 5.36 -1.76 -10.35
C VAL A 123 5.70 -0.93 -11.59
N GLY A 124 4.90 -1.04 -12.66
CA GLY A 124 5.05 -0.23 -13.86
C GLY A 124 4.94 1.28 -13.60
N LYS A 125 4.23 1.69 -12.54
CA LYS A 125 4.07 3.10 -12.17
C LYS A 125 5.07 3.61 -11.14
N LEU A 126 5.84 2.75 -10.47
CA LEU A 126 6.76 3.16 -9.40
C LEU A 126 7.73 4.27 -9.83
N ASN A 127 8.22 4.23 -11.07
CA ASN A 127 9.09 5.28 -11.61
C ASN A 127 8.43 6.68 -11.62
N SER A 128 7.13 6.74 -11.85
CA SER A 128 6.34 7.99 -11.84
C SER A 128 5.91 8.43 -10.44
N LEU A 129 5.66 7.46 -9.55
CA LEU A 129 5.26 7.71 -8.16
C LEU A 129 6.44 8.15 -7.31
N PHE A 130 7.63 7.61 -7.55
CA PHE A 130 8.82 7.99 -6.83
C PHE A 130 9.37 9.33 -7.31
N THR A 131 9.64 10.20 -6.34
CA THR A 131 10.24 11.51 -6.54
C THR A 131 11.49 11.65 -5.65
N ARG A 132 12.32 12.66 -5.93
CA ARG A 132 13.50 13.03 -5.11
C ARG A 132 14.39 11.83 -4.71
N THR A 133 14.56 11.60 -3.42
CA THR A 133 15.47 10.60 -2.85
C THR A 133 14.95 9.18 -3.09
N ALA A 134 13.64 8.97 -3.02
CA ALA A 134 13.03 7.70 -3.39
C ALA A 134 13.28 7.32 -4.85
N LYS A 135 13.21 8.30 -5.78
CA LYS A 135 13.48 8.04 -7.21
C LYS A 135 14.92 7.62 -7.46
N LYS A 136 15.89 8.25 -6.79
CA LYS A 136 17.31 7.85 -6.86
C LYS A 136 17.52 6.43 -6.35
N CYS A 137 16.87 6.09 -5.23
CA CYS A 137 16.93 4.75 -4.64
C CYS A 137 16.32 3.69 -5.58
N TYR A 138 15.17 3.99 -6.19
CA TYR A 138 14.52 3.13 -7.18
C TYR A 138 15.44 2.77 -8.35
N TYR A 139 16.11 3.76 -8.96
CA TYR A 139 17.04 3.48 -10.07
C TYR A 139 18.23 2.65 -9.63
N LYS A 140 18.80 2.95 -8.46
CA LYS A 140 19.91 2.16 -7.90
C LYS A 140 19.49 0.70 -7.71
N MET A 141 18.33 0.47 -7.10
CA MET A 141 17.79 -0.87 -6.85
C MET A 141 17.46 -1.62 -8.15
N GLY A 142 16.87 -0.94 -9.14
CA GLY A 142 16.57 -1.52 -10.44
C GLY A 142 17.83 -1.92 -11.22
N GLN A 143 18.95 -1.20 -11.06
CA GLN A 143 20.23 -1.58 -11.65
C GLN A 143 20.85 -2.80 -10.96
N GLU A 144 20.77 -2.86 -9.64
CA GLU A 144 21.40 -3.92 -8.83
C GLU A 144 20.63 -5.24 -8.87
N HIS A 145 19.29 -5.19 -8.91
CA HIS A 145 18.43 -6.36 -8.70
C HIS A 145 17.50 -6.65 -9.89
N GLY A 146 17.32 -5.70 -10.82
CA GLY A 146 16.44 -5.89 -11.98
C GLY A 146 14.95 -5.72 -11.67
N LYS A 147 14.10 -6.49 -12.37
CA LYS A 147 12.64 -6.43 -12.24
C LYS A 147 12.15 -7.32 -11.10
N HIS A 148 11.27 -6.77 -10.26
CA HIS A 148 10.68 -7.47 -9.11
C HIS A 148 9.22 -7.07 -8.91
N ASP A 149 8.49 -7.88 -8.15
CA ASP A 149 7.09 -7.69 -7.80
C ASP A 149 6.90 -6.61 -6.71
N TRP A 150 5.64 -6.26 -6.44
CA TRP A 150 5.31 -5.27 -5.41
C TRP A 150 5.72 -5.70 -4.01
N LEU A 151 5.58 -6.99 -3.66
CA LEU A 151 5.94 -7.49 -2.33
C LEU A 151 7.42 -7.26 -2.02
N TRP A 152 8.29 -7.50 -3.00
CA TRP A 152 9.71 -7.18 -2.90
C TRP A 152 9.94 -5.67 -2.74
N TRP A 153 9.28 -4.85 -3.55
CA TRP A 153 9.40 -3.38 -3.46
C TRP A 153 8.93 -2.85 -2.11
N LYS A 154 7.81 -3.33 -1.59
CA LYS A 154 7.29 -3.00 -0.27
C LYS A 154 8.31 -3.33 0.82
N SER A 155 8.89 -4.53 0.79
CA SER A 155 9.94 -4.95 1.73
C SER A 155 11.17 -4.03 1.65
N LYS A 156 11.59 -3.63 0.45
CA LYS A 156 12.71 -2.70 0.27
C LYS A 156 12.40 -1.29 0.76
N ILE A 157 11.18 -0.79 0.54
CA ILE A 157 10.76 0.51 1.06
C ILE A 157 10.80 0.49 2.58
N ILE A 158 10.26 -0.54 3.23
CA ILE A 158 10.32 -0.71 4.68
C ILE A 158 11.79 -0.74 5.13
N THR A 159 12.62 -1.58 4.52
CA THR A 159 14.05 -1.70 4.91
C THR A 159 14.82 -0.38 4.82
N ASN A 160 14.55 0.43 3.79
CA ASN A 160 15.28 1.69 3.58
C ASN A 160 14.77 2.84 4.47
N TRP A 161 13.46 2.94 4.68
CA TRP A 161 12.84 4.11 5.32
C TRP A 161 12.28 3.85 6.72
N ASP A 162 12.04 2.59 7.10
CA ASP A 162 11.73 2.14 8.46
C ASP A 162 12.99 1.54 9.14
N ASN A 163 14.09 2.27 9.08
CA ASN A 163 15.35 1.85 9.71
C ASN A 163 15.45 2.33 11.17
N ASN A 164 16.37 1.75 11.94
CA ASN A 164 16.59 2.10 13.35
C ASN A 164 16.84 3.61 13.57
N SER A 165 17.50 4.30 12.63
CA SER A 165 17.73 5.74 12.74
C SER A 165 16.44 6.54 12.59
N TRP A 166 15.52 6.11 11.73
CA TRP A 166 14.19 6.71 11.62
C TRP A 166 13.37 6.44 12.88
N ARG A 167 13.35 5.19 13.38
CA ARG A 167 12.65 4.82 14.63
C ARG A 167 13.12 5.66 15.81
N PHE A 168 14.43 5.76 16.00
CA PHE A 168 15.03 6.60 17.04
C PHE A 168 14.64 8.09 16.92
N LYS A 169 14.58 8.62 15.69
CA LYS A 169 14.11 10.00 15.46
C LYS A 169 12.65 10.17 15.82
N MET A 170 11.79 9.20 15.47
CA MET A 170 10.35 9.25 15.79
C MET A 170 10.11 9.11 17.30
N ASP A 171 10.81 8.19 17.97
CA ASP A 171 10.76 8.03 19.43
C ASP A 171 11.15 9.33 20.13
N ASN A 172 12.28 9.93 19.75
CA ASN A 172 12.69 11.22 20.32
C ASN A 172 11.71 12.34 20.00
N ALA A 173 11.12 12.35 18.80
CA ALA A 173 10.13 13.36 18.42
C ALA A 173 8.82 13.21 19.20
N PHE A 174 8.46 11.99 19.61
CA PHE A 174 7.34 11.71 20.49
C PHE A 174 7.68 12.05 21.95
N GLU A 175 8.80 11.54 22.46
CA GLU A 175 9.27 11.74 23.84
C GLU A 175 9.73 13.16 24.16
N GLY A 176 10.04 13.97 23.15
CA GLY A 176 10.31 15.40 23.28
C GLY A 176 9.08 16.29 23.12
N ALA A 177 7.98 15.79 22.56
CA ALA A 177 6.78 16.59 22.30
C ALA A 177 5.91 16.68 23.56
N ILE A 178 5.79 17.88 24.12
CA ILE A 178 4.90 18.20 25.24
C ILE A 178 3.90 19.24 24.73
N TYR A 179 2.62 19.00 24.93
CA TYR A 179 1.57 19.91 24.49
C TYR A 179 1.71 21.29 25.15
N ASN A 180 1.65 22.34 24.34
CA ASN A 180 1.65 23.72 24.80
C ASN A 180 0.39 24.44 24.31
N SER A 181 -0.45 24.93 25.23
CA SER A 181 -1.74 25.57 24.92
C SER A 181 -1.63 26.90 24.16
N GLU A 182 -0.48 27.57 24.19
CA GLU A 182 -0.21 28.82 23.47
C GLU A 182 0.26 28.58 22.04
N LYS A 183 0.97 27.46 21.81
CA LYS A 183 1.65 27.16 20.54
C LYS A 183 0.94 26.13 19.69
N ASP A 184 0.32 25.14 20.31
CA ASP A 184 -0.19 23.95 19.65
C ASP A 184 -1.71 23.97 19.52
N LYS A 185 -2.20 23.58 18.34
CA LYS A 185 -3.61 23.20 18.17
C LYS A 185 -3.79 21.77 18.68
N LYS A 186 -4.67 21.58 19.68
CA LYS A 186 -4.94 20.30 20.36
C LYS A 186 -5.13 19.12 19.41
N LEU A 187 -6.11 19.23 18.50
CA LEU A 187 -6.46 18.17 17.56
C LEU A 187 -5.25 17.79 16.71
N THR A 188 -4.55 18.80 16.19
CA THR A 188 -3.35 18.60 15.36
C THR A 188 -2.21 17.95 16.15
N PHE A 189 -1.98 18.38 17.40
CA PHE A 189 -0.96 17.79 18.26
C PHE A 189 -1.29 16.33 18.58
N PHE A 190 -2.51 16.07 19.06
CA PHE A 190 -2.97 14.75 19.46
C PHE A 190 -2.89 13.77 18.29
N LEU A 191 -3.50 14.11 17.15
CA LEU A 191 -3.47 13.26 15.96
C LEU A 191 -2.04 13.02 15.46
N LYS A 192 -1.17 14.05 15.48
CA LYS A 192 0.23 13.90 15.09
C LYS A 192 0.99 12.91 15.98
N GLN A 193 0.81 13.01 17.31
CA GLN A 193 1.44 12.07 18.24
C GLN A 193 0.86 10.66 18.14
N LYS A 194 -0.45 10.53 17.92
CA LYS A 194 -1.10 9.23 17.68
C LYS A 194 -0.55 8.57 16.43
N VAL A 195 -0.41 9.32 15.32
CA VAL A 195 0.19 8.82 14.07
C VAL A 195 1.62 8.33 14.31
N ARG A 196 2.45 9.07 15.07
CA ARG A 196 3.81 8.64 15.45
C ARG A 196 3.83 7.28 16.14
N LEU A 197 3.00 7.14 17.16
CA LEU A 197 2.94 5.91 17.93
C LEU A 197 2.43 4.74 17.09
N SER A 198 1.41 4.96 16.25
CA SER A 198 0.89 3.93 15.36
C SER A 198 1.93 3.48 14.32
N ALA A 199 2.79 4.41 13.86
CA ALA A 199 3.88 4.12 12.95
C ALA A 199 5.00 3.31 13.62
N LEU A 200 5.31 3.59 14.88
CA LEU A 200 6.32 2.88 15.67
C LEU A 200 5.84 1.51 16.16
N HIS A 201 4.56 1.42 16.50
CA HIS A 201 3.92 0.26 17.11
C HIS A 201 2.60 -0.09 16.39
N PRO A 202 2.67 -0.67 15.18
CA PRO A 202 1.47 -1.00 14.41
C PRO A 202 0.56 -2.01 15.11
N ASP A 203 1.10 -2.86 15.99
CA ASP A 203 0.33 -3.87 16.74
C ASP A 203 -0.31 -3.34 18.02
N MET A 204 -0.12 -2.04 18.34
CA MET A 204 -0.66 -1.44 19.55
C MET A 204 -2.15 -1.11 19.39
N SER A 205 -2.96 -1.43 20.39
CA SER A 205 -4.38 -1.11 20.36
C SER A 205 -4.62 0.41 20.36
N ASP A 206 -5.68 0.84 19.68
CA ASP A 206 -6.09 2.26 19.63
C ASP A 206 -6.25 2.89 21.02
N SER A 207 -6.83 2.16 21.97
CA SER A 207 -6.97 2.64 23.35
C SER A 207 -5.61 2.90 24.02
N MET A 208 -4.61 2.05 23.76
CA MET A 208 -3.28 2.22 24.33
C MET A 208 -2.52 3.37 23.65
N LEU A 209 -2.71 3.54 22.33
CA LEU A 209 -2.19 4.69 21.58
C LEU A 209 -2.75 6.01 22.13
N ASP A 210 -4.06 6.06 22.36
CA ASP A 210 -4.73 7.24 22.91
C ASP A 210 -4.22 7.55 24.32
N MET A 211 -4.12 6.55 25.20
CA MET A 211 -3.61 6.72 26.56
C MET A 211 -2.16 7.20 26.60
N LYS A 212 -1.28 6.65 25.75
CA LYS A 212 0.11 7.12 25.64
C LYS A 212 0.18 8.56 25.11
N THR A 213 -0.68 8.91 24.15
CA THR A 213 -0.76 10.27 23.60
C THR A 213 -1.25 11.27 24.63
N LEU A 214 -2.25 10.92 25.44
CA LEU A 214 -2.81 11.77 26.50
C LEU A 214 -1.78 12.15 27.56
N ARG A 215 -0.87 11.23 27.92
CA ARG A 215 0.23 11.54 28.85
C ARG A 215 1.11 12.69 28.37
N ARG A 216 1.20 12.90 27.05
CA ARG A 216 1.97 14.00 26.45
C ARG A 216 1.19 15.32 26.44
N CYS A 217 -0.10 15.28 26.74
CA CYS A 217 -0.99 16.44 26.73
C CYS A 217 -1.14 17.12 28.10
N GLY A 218 -0.57 16.53 29.16
CA GLY A 218 -0.52 17.10 30.51
C GLY A 218 -1.35 16.32 31.53
N VAL A 219 -0.94 16.40 32.81
CA VAL A 219 -1.50 15.61 33.92
C VAL A 219 -2.96 15.97 34.20
N GLU A 220 -3.33 17.25 34.10
CA GLU A 220 -4.71 17.72 34.35
C GLU A 220 -5.71 17.09 33.38
N LEU A 221 -5.32 17.05 32.11
CA LEU A 221 -6.13 16.49 31.04
C LEU A 221 -6.25 14.97 31.16
N GLU A 222 -5.13 14.28 31.43
CA GLU A 222 -5.12 12.85 31.66
C GLU A 222 -6.04 12.47 32.84
N ASN A 223 -5.99 13.23 33.94
CA ASN A 223 -6.82 12.99 35.11
C ASN A 223 -8.30 13.26 34.82
N TYR A 224 -8.63 14.36 34.13
CA TYR A 224 -10.01 14.69 33.78
C TYR A 224 -10.65 13.63 32.89
N ILE A 225 -9.95 13.17 31.86
CA ILE A 225 -10.43 12.13 30.95
C ILE A 225 -10.67 10.82 31.71
N LYS A 226 -9.75 10.43 32.60
CA LYS A 226 -9.94 9.27 33.48
C LYS A 226 -11.12 9.42 34.44
N CYS A 227 -11.43 10.64 34.88
CA CYS A 227 -12.59 10.91 35.72
C CYS A 227 -13.91 10.85 34.96
N ILE A 228 -13.94 11.25 33.68
CA ILE A 228 -15.16 11.26 32.87
C ILE A 228 -15.46 9.89 32.27
N TYR A 229 -14.42 9.18 31.82
CA TYR A 229 -14.59 7.95 31.06
C TYR A 229 -14.10 6.74 31.85
N VAL A 230 -15.07 5.97 32.35
CA VAL A 230 -14.86 4.70 33.08
C VAL A 230 -14.61 3.51 32.12
N LYS A 231 -14.80 3.71 30.81
CA LYS A 231 -14.69 2.69 29.74
C LYS A 231 -13.67 3.13 28.68
N PRO A 232 -13.17 2.21 27.83
CA PRO A 232 -12.32 2.59 26.70
C PRO A 232 -13.08 3.60 25.83
N CYS A 233 -12.53 4.81 25.76
CA CYS A 233 -13.11 5.90 25.02
C CYS A 233 -12.58 5.95 23.60
N SER A 234 -13.40 6.43 22.68
CA SER A 234 -12.96 6.68 21.32
C SER A 234 -12.00 7.87 21.28
N THR A 235 -11.20 7.97 20.22
CA THR A 235 -10.35 9.14 19.97
C THR A 235 -11.15 10.44 19.94
N GLU A 236 -12.38 10.40 19.43
CA GLU A 236 -13.29 11.54 19.38
C GLU A 236 -13.69 12.00 20.78
N ASP A 237 -14.00 11.06 21.68
CA ASP A 237 -14.33 11.37 23.07
C ASP A 237 -13.14 12.01 23.80
N HIS A 238 -11.94 11.50 23.55
CA HIS A 238 -10.71 12.10 24.08
C HIS A 238 -10.58 13.54 23.59
N ILE A 239 -10.73 13.80 22.28
CA ILE A 239 -10.66 15.15 21.69
C ILE A 239 -11.72 16.07 22.30
N ASN A 240 -12.98 15.63 22.38
CA ASN A 240 -14.08 16.42 22.95
C ASN A 240 -13.82 16.80 24.41
N ALA A 241 -13.31 15.86 25.22
CA ALA A 241 -12.92 16.17 26.59
C ALA A 241 -11.76 17.18 26.67
N MET A 242 -10.80 17.14 25.74
CA MET A 242 -9.76 18.18 25.64
C MET A 242 -10.32 19.55 25.27
N GLU A 243 -11.40 19.60 24.50
CA GLU A 243 -12.10 20.86 24.21
C GLU A 243 -12.80 21.40 25.45
N ASP A 244 -13.53 20.54 26.15
CA ASP A 244 -14.30 20.85 27.35
C ASP A 244 -13.47 21.42 28.52
N ILE A 245 -12.29 20.87 28.81
CA ILE A 245 -11.43 21.41 29.90
C ILE A 245 -10.99 22.83 29.57
N ILE A 246 -10.64 23.08 28.31
CA ILE A 246 -10.00 24.33 27.91
C ILE A 246 -11.02 25.45 27.74
N THR A 247 -12.25 25.13 27.33
CA THR A 247 -13.36 26.09 27.42
C THR A 247 -13.63 26.44 28.88
N ARG A 248 -13.65 25.46 29.80
CA ARG A 248 -13.85 25.71 31.24
C ARG A 248 -12.71 26.52 31.88
N SER A 249 -11.45 26.27 31.52
CA SER A 249 -10.28 26.98 32.08
C SER A 249 -10.04 28.37 31.48
N ARG A 250 -10.69 28.73 30.37
CA ARG A 250 -10.72 30.11 29.83
C ARG A 250 -11.81 31.00 30.44
N ILE A 251 -12.74 30.41 31.19
CA ILE A 251 -13.86 31.13 31.84
C ILE A 251 -13.51 31.49 33.32
N GLY A 252 -12.28 31.22 33.75
CA GLY A 252 -11.75 31.62 35.07
C GLY A 252 -11.12 33.01 35.06
#